data_AF-A0A957VE83-F1
#
_entry.id   AF-A0A957VE83-F1
#
_cell.length_a   1.000
_cell.length_b   1.000
_cell.length_c   1.000
_cell.angle_alpha   90.00
_cell.angle_beta   90.00
_cell.angle_gamma   90.00
#
_symmetry.space_group_name_H-M   'P 1'
#
loop_
_entity.id
_entity.type
_entity.pdbx_description
1 polymer ?
#
loop_
_entity_poly.entity_id
_entity_poly.type
_entity_poly.pdbx_seq_one_letter_code
_entity_poly.pdbx_strand_id
1 'polypeptide(L)'
;MYKALGLAALFIWLFSVTVALAQGPTESADTLPTPILPTTAYNYTNIALPDYFNSPQLLAADNTPGNNPLTNAGATLGRVLFYDKRLSANNTVACASCHHQANGFSDTNRLSLGFAGGLTGRNSMGLANARYYQNGAFFWDERAASLEIQTLRPIQDSVEMGLTLDELVAKVAAESYYPPLFEQAFG
;
A
#
# COMPACT_ATOMS: atom_id res chain seq x y z
N MET A 1 40.62 55.67 -39.78
CA MET A 1 41.33 54.77 -38.84
C MET A 1 41.11 55.32 -37.43
N TYR A 2 40.68 54.47 -36.48
CA TYR A 2 40.14 54.76 -35.12
C TYR A 2 38.72 55.37 -35.12
N LYS A 3 37.74 54.94 -34.32
CA LYS A 3 37.65 53.91 -33.26
C LYS A 3 36.17 53.55 -33.02
N ALA A 4 35.94 52.33 -32.54
CA ALA A 4 34.66 51.63 -32.45
C ALA A 4 33.60 52.25 -31.51
N LEU A 5 32.35 52.26 -31.99
CA LEU A 5 31.13 52.07 -31.19
C LEU A 5 30.90 50.55 -31.01
N GLY A 6 30.31 50.12 -29.89
CA GLY A 6 29.68 48.80 -29.84
C GLY A 6 29.46 48.23 -28.45
N LEU A 7 28.36 48.64 -27.85
CA LEU A 7 27.49 47.98 -26.87
C LEU A 7 28.01 46.77 -26.07
N ALA A 8 27.86 46.94 -24.76
CA ALA A 8 27.77 45.91 -23.75
C ALA A 8 26.60 44.94 -23.97
N ALA A 9 26.69 43.81 -23.24
CA ALA A 9 25.63 42.84 -22.91
C ALA A 9 25.32 41.76 -23.96
N LEU A 10 26.02 40.62 -23.85
CA LEU A 10 25.61 39.26 -24.27
C LEU A 10 26.79 38.35 -23.90
N PHE A 11 26.79 37.47 -22.90
CA PHE A 11 26.01 36.26 -22.77
C PHE A 11 26.26 35.69 -21.35
N ILE A 12 25.33 35.86 -20.43
CA ILE A 12 25.18 34.95 -19.28
C ILE A 12 23.81 34.32 -19.49
N TRP A 13 23.75 33.31 -20.34
CA TRP A 13 22.57 32.47 -20.45
C TRP A 13 22.65 31.41 -19.36
N LEU A 14 21.77 31.58 -18.38
CA LEU A 14 21.59 30.70 -17.24
C LEU A 14 21.39 29.26 -17.70
N PHE A 15 22.25 28.36 -17.23
CA PHE A 15 21.91 26.95 -17.10
C PHE A 15 20.94 26.79 -15.91
N SER A 16 19.69 27.20 -16.11
CA SER A 16 18.59 26.78 -15.24
C SER A 16 18.09 25.44 -15.77
N VAL A 17 18.83 24.37 -15.46
CA VAL A 17 18.28 23.01 -15.54
C VAL A 17 17.28 22.91 -14.39
N THR A 18 16.02 23.22 -14.67
CA THR A 18 14.93 22.75 -13.84
C THR A 18 14.96 21.24 -13.89
N VAL A 19 15.43 20.62 -12.81
CA VAL A 19 15.12 19.22 -12.52
C VAL A 19 13.62 19.18 -12.27
N ALA A 20 12.84 19.04 -13.34
CA ALA A 20 11.50 18.50 -13.22
C ALA A 20 11.69 17.06 -12.73
N LEU A 21 11.53 16.84 -11.43
CA LEU A 21 11.27 15.51 -10.93
C LEU A 21 10.08 15.02 -11.74
N ALA A 22 10.30 14.04 -12.62
CA ALA A 22 9.21 13.40 -13.35
C ALA A 22 8.35 12.69 -12.30
N GLN A 23 7.38 13.41 -11.77
CA GLN A 23 6.29 12.83 -11.01
C GLN A 23 5.60 11.89 -12.00
N GLY A 24 5.61 10.59 -11.70
CA GLY A 24 4.84 9.62 -12.46
C GLY A 24 3.38 10.06 -12.57
N PRO A 25 2.61 9.51 -13.52
CA PRO A 25 1.23 9.95 -13.74
C PRO A 25 0.45 9.96 -12.42
N THR A 26 -0.18 11.08 -12.09
CA THR A 26 -1.08 11.20 -10.93
C THR A 26 -2.50 10.99 -11.41
N GLU A 27 -3.23 10.08 -10.76
CA GLU A 27 -4.65 9.89 -11.00
C GLU A 27 -5.45 10.77 -10.04
N SER A 28 -6.52 11.41 -10.53
CA SER A 28 -7.40 12.16 -9.65
C SER A 28 -8.12 11.20 -8.70
N ALA A 29 -8.14 11.51 -7.40
CA ALA A 29 -8.87 10.69 -6.43
C ALA A 29 -10.37 10.61 -6.79
N ASP A 30 -10.92 11.67 -7.39
CA ASP A 30 -12.33 11.75 -7.80
C ASP A 30 -12.69 10.80 -8.96
N THR A 31 -11.71 10.33 -9.73
CA THR A 31 -11.95 9.43 -10.87
C THR A 31 -11.87 7.95 -10.49
N LEU A 32 -11.32 7.64 -9.32
CA LEU A 32 -11.22 6.26 -8.86
C LEU A 32 -12.60 5.74 -8.41
N PRO A 33 -12.91 4.46 -8.65
CA PRO A 33 -14.19 3.89 -8.20
C PRO A 33 -14.28 3.89 -6.68
N THR A 34 -15.49 4.05 -6.15
CA THR A 34 -15.80 3.79 -4.75
C THR A 34 -15.97 2.28 -4.52
N PRO A 35 -15.67 1.77 -3.31
CA PRO A 35 -15.84 0.35 -3.02
C PRO A 35 -17.32 -0.05 -3.06
N ILE A 36 -17.64 -1.06 -3.87
CA ILE A 36 -18.96 -1.69 -3.90
C ILE A 36 -18.95 -2.88 -2.94
N LEU A 37 -19.63 -2.74 -1.81
CA LEU A 37 -19.76 -3.80 -0.81
C LEU A 37 -21.08 -4.56 -0.98
N PRO A 38 -21.10 -5.88 -0.69
CA PRO A 38 -22.33 -6.65 -0.74
C PRO A 38 -23.31 -6.20 0.34
N THR A 39 -24.61 -6.30 0.07
CA THR A 39 -25.67 -6.01 1.04
C THR A 39 -25.64 -6.97 2.23
N THR A 40 -25.21 -8.21 2.00
CA THR A 40 -24.90 -9.18 3.04
C THR A 40 -23.38 -9.25 3.22
N ALA A 41 -22.90 -8.98 4.43
CA ALA A 41 -21.47 -9.04 4.73
C ALA A 41 -20.89 -10.42 4.41
N TYR A 42 -19.66 -10.44 3.91
CA TYR A 42 -18.93 -11.68 3.70
C TYR A 42 -18.65 -12.37 5.05
N ASN A 43 -18.70 -13.70 5.03
CA ASN A 43 -18.33 -14.51 6.18
C ASN A 43 -16.81 -14.78 6.14
N TYR A 44 -16.06 -13.97 6.89
CA TYR A 44 -14.62 -14.12 7.10
C TYR A 44 -14.28 -14.91 8.36
N THR A 45 -15.12 -14.85 9.40
CA THR A 45 -14.83 -15.45 10.71
C THR A 45 -15.16 -16.93 10.78
N ASN A 46 -16.16 -17.39 10.02
CA ASN A 46 -16.69 -18.76 10.10
C ASN A 46 -16.52 -19.47 8.76
N ILE A 47 -15.32 -19.42 8.19
CA ILE A 47 -14.99 -20.14 6.96
C ILE A 47 -14.70 -21.61 7.31
N ALA A 48 -15.34 -22.54 6.60
CA ALA A 48 -15.00 -23.95 6.70
C ALA A 48 -13.65 -24.20 6.01
N LEU A 49 -12.58 -24.27 6.82
CA LEU A 49 -11.24 -24.58 6.33
C LEU A 49 -11.03 -26.10 6.24
N PRO A 50 -10.19 -26.59 5.30
CA PRO A 50 -9.76 -27.98 5.28
C PRO A 50 -9.15 -28.42 6.62
N ASP A 51 -9.33 -29.69 6.98
CA ASP A 51 -8.89 -30.26 8.28
C ASP A 51 -7.43 -29.99 8.62
N TYR A 52 -6.57 -29.86 7.62
CA TYR A 52 -5.17 -29.47 7.79
C TYR A 52 -5.00 -28.19 8.63
N PHE A 53 -5.83 -27.17 8.41
CA PHE A 53 -5.82 -25.89 9.15
C PHE A 53 -6.29 -26.02 10.60
N ASN A 54 -6.93 -27.13 10.95
CA ASN A 54 -7.35 -27.45 12.32
C ASN A 54 -6.33 -28.33 13.06
N SER A 55 -5.16 -28.60 12.46
CA SER A 55 -4.09 -29.35 13.12
C SER A 55 -3.52 -28.56 14.31
N PRO A 56 -3.15 -29.24 15.42
CA PRO A 56 -2.54 -28.57 16.58
C PRO A 56 -1.32 -27.72 16.23
N GLN A 57 -0.53 -28.17 15.25
CA GLN A 57 0.67 -27.47 14.79
C GLN A 57 0.33 -26.13 14.14
N LEU A 58 -0.68 -26.07 13.27
CA LEU A 58 -1.07 -24.81 12.63
C LEU A 58 -1.82 -23.88 13.58
N LEU A 59 -2.65 -24.42 14.48
CA LEU A 59 -3.29 -23.62 15.51
C LEU A 59 -2.27 -22.95 16.43
N ALA A 60 -1.16 -23.64 16.75
CA ALA A 60 -0.05 -23.06 17.51
C ALA A 60 0.77 -22.02 16.73
N ALA A 61 0.68 -22.00 15.39
CA ALA A 61 1.35 -21.04 14.52
C ALA A 61 0.47 -19.82 14.18
N ASP A 62 -0.77 -19.78 14.67
CA ASP A 62 -1.67 -18.65 14.50
C ASP A 62 -1.12 -17.42 15.21
N ASN A 63 -0.71 -16.42 14.43
CA ASN A 63 -0.13 -15.18 14.92
C ASN A 63 -1.15 -14.04 15.05
N THR A 64 -2.46 -14.35 15.00
CA THR A 64 -3.52 -13.34 15.20
C THR A 64 -3.36 -12.69 16.58
N PRO A 65 -3.20 -11.36 16.66
CA PRO A 65 -3.04 -10.67 17.93
C PRO A 65 -4.33 -10.68 18.76
N GLY A 66 -4.20 -10.96 20.06
CA GLY A 66 -5.36 -11.05 20.96
C GLY A 66 -6.13 -9.74 21.15
N ASN A 67 -5.50 -8.59 20.91
CA ASN A 67 -6.14 -7.27 20.98
C ASN A 67 -6.72 -6.78 19.65
N ASN A 68 -6.57 -7.55 18.56
CA ASN A 68 -7.17 -7.27 17.26
C ASN A 68 -7.67 -8.58 16.62
N PRO A 69 -8.71 -9.21 17.19
CA PRO A 69 -9.26 -10.44 16.67
C PRO A 69 -9.94 -10.23 15.31
N LEU A 70 -9.93 -11.28 14.48
CA LEU A 70 -10.63 -11.27 13.18
C LEU A 70 -12.15 -11.08 13.37
N THR A 71 -12.72 -10.05 12.73
CA THR A 71 -14.16 -9.84 12.61
C THR A 71 -14.57 -9.68 11.14
N ASN A 72 -15.84 -9.94 10.80
CA ASN A 72 -16.32 -9.75 9.43
C ASN A 72 -16.23 -8.28 8.99
N ALA A 73 -16.53 -7.35 9.89
CA ALA A 73 -16.45 -5.92 9.63
C ALA A 73 -15.00 -5.44 9.49
N GLY A 74 -14.11 -5.86 10.40
CA GLY A 74 -12.68 -5.55 10.34
C GLY A 74 -12.02 -6.10 9.07
N ALA A 75 -12.34 -7.33 8.68
CA ALA A 75 -11.87 -7.91 7.41
C ALA A 75 -12.44 -7.18 6.18
N THR A 76 -13.69 -6.71 6.24
CA THR A 76 -14.29 -5.90 5.17
C THR A 76 -13.58 -4.56 5.02
N LEU A 77 -13.34 -3.85 6.12
CA LEU A 77 -12.55 -2.61 6.13
C LEU A 77 -11.13 -2.84 5.59
N GLY A 78 -10.45 -3.89 6.08
CA GLY A 78 -9.13 -4.28 5.61
C GLY A 78 -9.10 -4.57 4.11
N ARG A 79 -10.11 -5.24 3.57
CA ARG A 79 -10.26 -5.46 2.12
C ARG A 79 -10.41 -4.15 1.36
N VAL A 80 -11.21 -3.20 1.85
CA VAL A 80 -11.35 -1.90 1.19
C VAL A 80 -9.99 -1.19 1.15
N LEU A 81 -9.30 -1.07 2.29
CA LEU A 81 -7.98 -0.45 2.39
C LEU A 81 -6.95 -1.12 1.45
N PHE A 82 -6.95 -2.46 1.38
CA PHE A 82 -5.97 -3.24 0.60
C PHE A 82 -6.03 -2.97 -0.91
N TYR A 83 -7.20 -2.63 -1.43
CA TYR A 83 -7.44 -2.39 -2.85
C TYR A 83 -7.56 -0.90 -3.21
N ASP A 84 -7.54 0.01 -2.22
CA ASP A 84 -7.76 1.43 -2.45
C ASP A 84 -6.47 2.15 -2.91
N LYS A 85 -6.42 2.47 -4.21
CA LYS A 85 -5.29 3.17 -4.81
C LYS A 85 -5.12 4.60 -4.29
N ARG A 86 -6.20 5.20 -3.76
CA ARG A 86 -6.12 6.53 -3.15
C ARG A 86 -5.10 6.56 -2.03
N LEU A 87 -4.76 5.42 -1.42
CA LEU A 87 -3.82 5.37 -0.30
C LEU A 87 -2.34 5.37 -0.71
N SER A 88 -2.03 5.91 -1.89
CA SER A 88 -0.66 6.22 -2.35
C SER A 88 -0.51 7.69 -2.72
N ALA A 89 0.74 8.18 -2.78
CA ALA A 89 1.05 9.60 -2.96
C ALA A 89 0.39 10.22 -4.20
N ASN A 90 0.29 9.47 -5.29
CA ASN A 90 -0.29 9.91 -6.56
C ASN A 90 -1.58 9.16 -6.95
N ASN A 91 -2.18 8.44 -6.00
CA ASN A 91 -3.40 7.66 -6.16
C ASN A 91 -3.33 6.53 -7.23
N THR A 92 -2.16 5.99 -7.55
CA THR A 92 -2.03 4.98 -8.64
C THR A 92 -1.82 3.55 -8.18
N VAL A 93 -1.30 3.34 -6.97
CA VAL A 93 -0.98 2.03 -6.42
C VAL A 93 -1.69 1.77 -5.09
N ALA A 94 -2.00 0.50 -4.85
CA ALA A 94 -2.56 -0.04 -3.61
C ALA A 94 -1.74 -1.26 -3.19
N CYS A 95 -1.97 -1.83 -2.01
CA CYS A 95 -1.34 -3.09 -1.61
C CYS A 95 -1.56 -4.19 -2.68
N ALA A 96 -2.78 -4.26 -3.22
CA ALA A 96 -3.16 -5.18 -4.29
C ALA A 96 -2.43 -4.98 -5.64
N SER A 97 -1.73 -3.84 -5.82
CA SER A 97 -0.93 -3.58 -7.03
C SER A 97 0.34 -4.42 -7.08
N CYS A 98 0.83 -4.88 -5.93
CA CYS A 98 2.01 -5.76 -5.83
C CYS A 98 1.65 -7.11 -5.18
N HIS A 99 0.53 -7.22 -4.48
CA HIS A 99 0.09 -8.44 -3.81
C HIS A 99 -1.16 -9.01 -4.49
N HIS A 100 -0.98 -9.61 -5.66
CA HIS A 100 -2.09 -10.07 -6.49
C HIS A 100 -2.73 -11.35 -5.94
N GLN A 101 -4.02 -11.28 -5.59
CA GLN A 101 -4.76 -12.41 -5.01
C GLN A 101 -4.67 -13.70 -5.85
N ALA A 102 -4.73 -13.59 -7.18
CA ALA A 102 -4.63 -14.73 -8.10
C ALA A 102 -3.27 -15.46 -8.03
N ASN A 103 -2.23 -14.80 -7.52
CA ASN A 103 -0.86 -15.32 -7.43
C ASN A 103 -0.43 -15.52 -5.97
N GLY A 104 -1.37 -15.92 -5.10
CA GLY A 104 -1.08 -16.12 -3.68
C GLY A 104 -0.76 -14.82 -2.93
N PHE A 105 -1.31 -13.70 -3.40
CA PHE A 105 -1.01 -12.36 -2.90
C PHE A 105 0.48 -11.98 -3.04
N SER A 106 1.09 -12.34 -4.16
CA SER A 106 2.45 -11.95 -4.55
C SER A 106 2.45 -11.33 -5.95
N ASP A 107 3.54 -10.67 -6.31
CA ASP A 107 3.79 -10.12 -7.63
C ASP A 107 4.43 -11.18 -8.52
N THR A 108 4.01 -11.26 -9.77
CA THR A 108 4.65 -12.09 -10.78
C THR A 108 5.97 -11.49 -11.27
N ASN A 109 6.16 -10.19 -11.10
CA ASN A 109 7.41 -9.51 -11.42
C ASN A 109 8.48 -9.82 -10.38
N ARG A 110 9.74 -9.85 -10.83
CA ARG A 110 10.88 -10.02 -9.91
C ARG A 110 10.97 -8.89 -8.89
N LEU A 111 10.67 -7.66 -9.30
CA LEU A 111 10.60 -6.47 -8.44
C LEU A 111 9.32 -5.74 -8.82
N SER A 112 8.62 -5.21 -7.82
CA SER A 112 7.34 -4.55 -8.02
C SER A 112 7.53 -3.12 -8.49
N LEU A 113 6.56 -2.63 -9.27
CA LEU A 113 6.54 -1.25 -9.72
C LEU A 113 5.80 -0.39 -8.69
N GLY A 114 6.51 0.62 -8.18
CA GLY A 114 6.00 1.58 -7.22
C GLY A 114 5.21 2.73 -7.86
N PHE A 115 4.65 3.60 -7.01
CA PHE A 115 3.70 4.64 -7.44
C PHE A 115 4.25 5.61 -8.50
N ALA A 116 5.55 5.92 -8.44
CA ALA A 116 6.22 6.84 -9.38
C ALA A 116 7.04 6.10 -10.47
N GLY A 117 6.79 4.80 -10.68
CA GLY A 117 7.50 4.00 -11.68
C GLY A 117 8.89 3.49 -11.26
N GLY A 118 9.27 3.68 -10.00
CA GLY A 118 10.46 3.05 -9.42
C GLY A 118 10.25 1.56 -9.15
N LEU A 119 11.34 0.78 -9.09
CA LEU A 119 11.28 -0.65 -8.74
C LEU A 119 11.62 -0.87 -7.27
N THR A 120 10.87 -1.73 -6.60
CA THR A 120 11.16 -2.11 -5.20
C THR A 120 12.51 -2.81 -5.06
N GLY A 121 13.07 -2.82 -3.85
CA GLY A 121 14.34 -3.49 -3.58
C GLY A 121 14.26 -5.02 -3.54
N ARG A 122 13.04 -5.58 -3.40
CA ARG A 122 12.77 -7.03 -3.34
C ARG A 122 11.41 -7.35 -3.95
N ASN A 123 11.23 -8.61 -4.36
CA ASN A 123 9.92 -9.14 -4.75
C ASN A 123 8.92 -9.01 -3.59
N SER A 124 7.65 -8.74 -3.91
CA SER A 124 6.58 -8.71 -2.91
C SER A 124 6.33 -10.12 -2.34
N MET A 125 6.50 -10.24 -1.03
CA MET A 125 6.28 -11.50 -0.34
C MET A 125 4.81 -11.95 -0.50
N GLY A 126 4.58 -13.23 -0.77
CA GLY A 126 3.22 -13.78 -0.77
C GLY A 126 2.57 -13.63 0.59
N LEU A 127 1.32 -13.16 0.62
CA LEU A 127 0.55 -13.00 1.86
C LEU A 127 -0.42 -14.15 2.13
N ALA A 128 -0.54 -15.10 1.20
CA ALA A 128 -1.32 -16.31 1.44
C ALA A 128 -0.81 -17.04 2.70
N ASN A 129 -1.73 -17.34 3.62
CA ASN A 129 -1.44 -18.01 4.90
C ASN A 129 -0.52 -17.21 5.85
N ALA A 130 -0.36 -15.89 5.68
CA ALA A 130 0.43 -15.04 6.58
C ALA A 130 0.07 -15.21 8.07
N ARG A 131 -1.21 -15.49 8.37
CA ARG A 131 -1.73 -15.81 9.71
C ARG A 131 -1.00 -16.98 10.39
N TYR A 132 -0.50 -17.93 9.61
CA TYR A 132 0.14 -19.16 10.10
C TYR A 132 1.66 -19.12 9.91
N TYR A 133 2.26 -17.96 9.64
CA TYR A 133 3.70 -17.83 9.54
C TYR A 133 4.31 -17.94 10.94
N GLN A 134 4.93 -19.09 11.21
CA GLN A 134 5.30 -19.53 12.55
C GLN A 134 6.29 -18.61 13.27
N ASN A 135 7.16 -17.91 12.53
CA ASN A 135 8.09 -16.96 13.12
C ASN A 135 7.40 -15.66 13.57
N GLY A 136 6.20 -15.36 13.05
CA GLY A 136 5.45 -14.13 13.35
C GLY A 136 6.11 -12.83 12.86
N ALA A 137 7.37 -12.89 12.41
CA ALA A 137 8.10 -11.80 11.79
C ALA A 137 7.87 -11.76 10.28
N PHE A 138 7.96 -10.57 9.69
CA PHE A 138 7.61 -10.32 8.29
C PHE A 138 8.70 -9.52 7.58
N PHE A 139 8.59 -9.49 6.25
CA PHE A 139 9.65 -9.22 5.27
C PHE A 139 10.63 -10.38 5.07
N TRP A 140 11.28 -10.40 3.90
CA TRP A 140 12.31 -11.37 3.54
C TRP A 140 13.51 -11.42 4.51
N ASP A 141 13.75 -10.36 5.27
CA ASP A 141 14.80 -10.25 6.28
C ASP A 141 14.25 -10.26 7.71
N GLU A 142 12.95 -10.54 7.87
CA GLU A 142 12.27 -10.71 9.17
C GLU A 142 12.35 -9.49 10.10
N ARG A 143 12.65 -8.30 9.55
CA ARG A 143 12.86 -7.08 10.35
C ARG A 143 11.59 -6.51 10.96
N ALA A 144 10.40 -6.91 10.50
CA ALA A 144 9.13 -6.50 11.09
C ALA A 144 8.65 -7.57 12.07
N ALA A 145 8.52 -7.25 13.35
CA ALA A 145 8.15 -8.22 14.38
C ALA A 145 6.67 -8.68 14.32
N SER A 146 5.85 -8.06 13.48
CA SER A 146 4.45 -8.43 13.28
C SER A 146 3.92 -7.93 11.93
N LEU A 147 2.75 -8.41 11.52
CA LEU A 147 2.10 -8.02 10.27
C LEU A 147 1.66 -6.55 10.32
N GLU A 148 1.22 -6.08 11.49
CA GLU A 148 0.82 -4.69 11.73
C GLU A 148 2.01 -3.75 11.52
N ILE A 149 3.19 -4.11 12.05
CA ILE A 149 4.41 -3.34 11.86
C ILE A 149 4.85 -3.37 10.40
N GLN A 150 4.74 -4.53 9.75
CA GLN A 150 5.07 -4.65 8.32
C GLN A 150 4.22 -3.66 7.51
N THR A 151 2.91 -3.62 7.74
CA THR A 151 1.94 -2.92 6.87
C THR A 151 2.22 -1.41 6.80
N LEU A 152 2.77 -0.82 7.86
CA LEU A 152 3.09 0.61 7.91
C LEU A 152 4.31 1.01 7.08
N ARG A 153 5.19 0.05 6.75
CA ARG A 153 6.47 0.33 6.10
C ARG A 153 6.30 0.60 4.59
N PRO A 154 5.59 -0.22 3.79
CA PRO A 154 5.32 0.08 2.38
C PRO A 154 4.60 1.41 2.15
N ILE A 155 3.72 1.78 3.08
CA ILE A 155 2.99 3.06 3.02
C ILE A 155 3.98 4.24 3.02
N GLN A 156 4.98 4.17 3.90
CA GLN A 156 6.01 5.20 4.08
C GLN A 156 7.21 5.08 3.15
N ASP A 157 7.35 3.98 2.43
CA ASP A 157 8.45 3.79 1.50
C ASP A 157 8.28 4.71 0.28
N SER A 158 9.34 5.45 -0.05
CA SER A 158 9.33 6.47 -1.10
C SER A 158 9.32 5.91 -2.53
N VAL A 159 9.48 4.59 -2.68
CA VAL A 159 9.29 3.88 -3.94
C VAL A 159 7.90 3.23 -3.98
N GLU A 160 7.49 2.54 -2.91
CA GLU A 160 6.24 1.77 -2.90
C GLU A 160 5.00 2.65 -2.97
N MET A 161 4.64 3.37 -1.88
CA MET A 161 3.40 4.14 -1.81
C MET A 161 3.58 5.62 -1.48
N GLY A 162 4.71 6.02 -0.87
CA GLY A 162 5.15 7.41 -0.76
C GLY A 162 4.34 8.34 0.15
N LEU A 163 3.71 7.82 1.22
CA LEU A 163 2.93 8.62 2.18
C LEU A 163 3.54 8.61 3.58
N THR A 164 3.48 9.74 4.28
CA THR A 164 3.53 9.74 5.75
C THR A 164 2.24 9.14 6.34
N LEU A 165 2.28 8.70 7.60
CA LEU A 165 1.08 8.18 8.27
C LEU A 165 0.02 9.27 8.48
N ASP A 166 0.41 10.53 8.68
CA ASP A 166 -0.53 11.65 8.80
C ASP A 166 -1.25 11.90 7.47
N GLU A 167 -0.54 11.84 6.33
CA GLU A 167 -1.15 11.93 5.01
C GLU A 167 -2.09 10.75 4.73
N LEU A 168 -1.72 9.54 5.13
CA LEU A 168 -2.60 8.37 5.04
C LEU A 168 -3.91 8.60 5.80
N VAL A 169 -3.82 9.05 7.06
CA VAL A 169 -4.99 9.35 7.91
C VAL A 169 -5.86 10.43 7.26
N ALA A 170 -5.26 11.49 6.73
CA ALA A 170 -6.00 12.56 6.05
C ALA A 170 -6.76 12.03 4.82
N LYS A 171 -6.14 11.15 4.03
CA LYS A 171 -6.75 10.55 2.84
C LYS A 171 -7.89 9.58 3.22
N VAL A 172 -7.70 8.77 4.26
CA VAL A 172 -8.77 7.92 4.81
C VAL A 172 -9.94 8.77 5.33
N ALA A 173 -9.68 9.86 6.04
CA ALA A 173 -10.73 10.73 6.58
C ALA A 173 -11.50 11.51 5.49
N ALA A 174 -10.88 11.74 4.32
CA ALA A 174 -11.50 12.47 3.22
C ALA A 174 -12.58 11.65 2.48
N GLU A 175 -12.52 10.32 2.53
CA GLU A 175 -13.47 9.47 1.82
C GLU A 175 -14.69 9.14 2.68
N SER A 176 -15.87 9.48 2.17
CA SER A 176 -17.14 9.37 2.90
C SER A 176 -17.52 7.95 3.32
N TYR A 177 -16.94 6.92 2.67
CA TYR A 177 -17.21 5.53 2.99
C TYR A 177 -16.38 4.97 4.14
N TYR A 178 -15.26 5.60 4.55
CA TYR A 178 -14.45 5.07 5.64
C TYR A 178 -15.08 5.24 7.03
N PRO A 179 -15.62 6.40 7.44
CA PRO A 179 -16.18 6.55 8.78
C PRO A 179 -17.20 5.46 9.18
N PRO A 180 -18.24 5.14 8.37
CA PRO A 180 -19.15 4.06 8.72
C PRO A 180 -18.50 2.67 8.69
N LEU A 181 -17.42 2.45 7.94
CA LEU A 181 -16.68 1.18 7.94
C LEU A 181 -15.82 1.02 9.20
N PHE A 182 -15.19 2.09 9.68
CA PHE A 182 -14.45 2.09 10.94
C PHE A 182 -15.39 1.89 12.13
N GLU A 183 -16.53 2.58 12.15
CA GLU A 183 -17.58 2.38 13.16
C GLU A 183 -18.02 0.90 13.23
N GLN A 184 -18.31 0.29 12.08
CA GLN A 184 -18.68 -1.13 12.02
C GLN A 184 -17.57 -2.08 12.49
N ALA A 185 -16.31 -1.72 12.25
CA ALA A 185 -15.16 -2.57 12.57
C ALA A 185 -14.74 -2.47 14.05
N PHE A 186 -14.83 -1.29 14.65
CA PHE A 186 -14.21 -1.00 15.95
C PHE A 186 -15.17 -0.44 17.02
N GLY A 187 -16.37 0.01 16.63
CA GLY A 187 -17.38 0.55 17.54
C GLY A 187 -17.18 1.99 17.94
#